data_AF-A0A3C0UW32-F1
#
_entry.id   AF-A0A3C0UW32-F1
#
_cell.length_a   1.000
_cell.length_b   1.000
_cell.length_c   1.000
_cell.angle_alpha   90.00
_cell.angle_beta   90.00
_cell.angle_gamma   90.00
#
_symmetry.space_group_name_H-M   'P 1'
#
loop_
_entity.id
_entity.type
_entity.pdbx_description
1 polymer ?
#
loop_
_entity_poly.entity_id
_entity_poly.type
_entity_poly.pdbx_seq_one_letter_code
_entity_poly.pdbx_strand_id
1 'polypeptide(L)'
;MSDPLFILSVGVLIVVGGIIGAKLHPFLALLLGALAVAMLTPPEVIEQYALSKGTAPAAALAMSKKSVGERIATEFGNTCAKIGILIAMAAIIGKCMLESGAAERIIRSILRLTGIEKAPIAFLISSFFLGIPVFFDTVLFLMVPLAKAMTLRIGKNYLLLVLCIMAGAAMANSLVPPAPGPLFLIGEMHIPMGLMMVTGVIVGLFTITSGYFFALWANKKWPIELRDSLDAKLEDMKSIAAKETKQLPSLGISLLPVAVPLFFICLDTAFSAFFKASEVPTTLVAIVKFFGDKNIAILTGGFIALWVLISQKKENKKEGLTPFVQSALMSGGGIILITAAGGAFGGMLQQTGISSRIADMTKEYQMAL
;
A
#
# COMPACT_ATOMS: atom_id res chain seq x y z
N MET A 1 6.46 -22.97 29.50
CA MET A 1 6.01 -21.89 28.59
C MET A 1 6.84 -22.02 27.32
N SER A 2 6.20 -22.13 26.15
CA SER A 2 6.92 -22.12 24.87
C SER A 2 7.63 -20.78 24.72
N ASP A 3 8.94 -20.77 24.46
CA ASP A 3 9.70 -19.53 24.24
C ASP A 3 9.10 -18.79 23.02
N PRO A 4 8.71 -17.50 23.14
CA PRO A 4 8.21 -16.72 22.01
C PRO A 4 9.15 -16.74 20.80
N LEU A 5 10.47 -16.82 21.01
CA LEU A 5 11.46 -16.91 19.93
C LEU A 5 11.37 -18.23 19.17
N PHE A 6 11.04 -19.33 19.87
CA PHE A 6 10.81 -20.62 19.23
C PHE A 6 9.54 -20.58 18.38
N ILE A 7 8.44 -20.00 18.90
CA ILE A 7 7.19 -19.88 18.13
C ILE A 7 7.39 -19.01 16.88
N LEU A 8 8.11 -17.90 17.01
CA LEU A 8 8.50 -17.04 15.88
C LEU A 8 9.28 -17.84 14.83
N SER A 9 10.31 -18.58 15.26
CA SER A 9 11.16 -19.37 14.37
C SER A 9 10.36 -20.42 13.60
N VAL A 10 9.45 -21.14 14.28
CA VAL A 10 8.55 -22.11 13.64
C VAL A 10 7.64 -21.43 12.62
N GLY A 11 7.01 -20.30 12.98
CA GLY A 11 6.16 -19.54 12.07
C GLY A 11 6.90 -19.07 10.82
N VAL A 12 8.09 -18.49 10.99
CA VAL A 12 8.94 -18.02 9.87
C VAL A 12 9.39 -19.19 9.00
N LEU A 13 9.82 -20.31 9.58
CA LEU A 13 10.23 -21.50 8.82
C LEU A 13 9.08 -22.06 7.97
N ILE A 14 7.85 -22.08 8.50
CA ILE A 14 6.68 -22.55 7.75
C ILE A 14 6.37 -21.61 6.59
N VAL A 15 6.40 -20.30 6.80
CA VAL A 15 6.13 -19.32 5.73
C VAL A 15 7.22 -19.37 4.66
N VAL A 16 8.48 -19.27 5.05
CA VAL A 16 9.63 -19.26 4.12
C VAL A 16 9.79 -20.60 3.43
N GLY A 17 9.73 -21.71 4.17
CA GLY A 17 9.79 -23.07 3.63
C GLY A 17 8.59 -23.39 2.74
N GLY A 18 7.41 -22.89 3.08
CA GLY A 18 6.20 -23.01 2.26
C GLY A 18 6.33 -22.29 0.92
N ILE A 19 6.79 -21.04 0.93
CA ILE A 19 6.92 -20.22 -0.29
C ILE A 19 8.09 -20.69 -1.16
N ILE A 20 9.28 -20.86 -0.58
CA ILE A 20 10.50 -21.14 -1.34
C ILE A 20 10.64 -22.64 -1.63
N GLY A 21 10.46 -23.49 -0.62
CA GLY A 21 10.69 -24.93 -0.73
C GLY A 21 9.50 -25.64 -1.38
N ALA A 22 8.32 -25.52 -0.80
CA ALA A 22 7.11 -26.20 -1.27
C ALA A 22 6.40 -25.45 -2.43
N LYS A 23 6.87 -24.24 -2.79
CA LYS A 23 6.27 -23.38 -3.82
C LYS A 23 4.77 -23.14 -3.62
N LEU A 24 4.32 -23.11 -2.36
CA LEU A 24 2.95 -22.80 -2.00
C LEU A 24 2.64 -21.35 -2.34
N HIS A 25 1.38 -21.09 -2.72
CA HIS A 25 0.92 -19.73 -2.92
C HIS A 25 1.08 -18.93 -1.59
N PRO A 26 1.58 -17.68 -1.62
CA PRO A 26 1.88 -16.92 -0.40
C PRO A 26 0.72 -16.84 0.59
N PHE A 27 -0.52 -16.72 0.08
CA PHE A 27 -1.73 -16.76 0.90
C PHE A 27 -1.81 -18.02 1.79
N LEU A 28 -1.61 -19.21 1.21
CA LEU A 28 -1.68 -20.48 1.94
C LEU A 28 -0.53 -20.61 2.93
N ALA A 29 0.68 -20.25 2.52
CA ALA A 29 1.86 -20.30 3.39
C ALA A 29 1.71 -19.39 4.62
N LEU A 30 1.20 -18.16 4.43
CA LEU A 30 0.92 -17.22 5.52
C LEU A 30 -0.16 -17.73 6.47
N LEU A 31 -1.23 -18.33 5.93
CA LEU A 31 -2.32 -18.87 6.74
C LEU A 31 -1.89 -20.11 7.54
N LEU A 32 -1.06 -20.99 6.95
CA LEU A 32 -0.44 -22.11 7.66
C LEU A 32 0.53 -21.63 8.75
N GLY A 33 1.33 -20.60 8.47
CA GLY A 33 2.18 -19.95 9.46
C GLY A 33 1.36 -19.37 10.61
N ALA A 34 0.26 -18.67 10.30
CA ALA A 34 -0.64 -18.10 11.29
C ALA A 34 -1.29 -19.20 12.15
N LEU A 35 -1.72 -20.29 11.54
CA LEU A 35 -2.27 -21.46 12.23
C LEU A 35 -1.26 -22.08 13.19
N ALA A 36 -0.04 -22.34 12.73
CA ALA A 36 1.02 -22.92 13.56
C ALA A 36 1.37 -22.02 14.76
N VAL A 37 1.56 -20.72 14.52
CA VAL A 37 1.83 -19.75 15.60
C VAL A 37 0.66 -19.70 16.57
N ALA A 38 -0.58 -19.62 16.08
CA ALA A 38 -1.76 -19.51 16.92
C ALA A 38 -1.98 -20.75 17.80
N MET A 39 -1.70 -21.96 17.29
CA MET A 39 -1.80 -23.22 18.03
C MET A 39 -0.68 -23.36 19.08
N LEU A 40 0.52 -22.86 18.79
CA LEU A 40 1.65 -22.93 19.71
C LEU A 40 1.62 -21.85 20.80
N THR A 41 0.75 -20.84 20.65
CA THR A 41 0.61 -19.74 21.61
C THR A 41 -0.30 -20.13 22.79
N PRO A 42 0.22 -20.19 24.03
CA PRO A 42 -0.58 -20.53 25.20
C PRO A 42 -1.64 -19.46 25.55
N PRO A 43 -2.81 -19.85 26.09
CA PRO A 43 -3.87 -18.91 26.47
C PRO A 43 -3.42 -17.82 27.45
N GLU A 44 -2.51 -18.15 28.37
CA GLU A 44 -2.01 -17.22 29.38
C GLU A 44 -1.25 -16.04 28.74
N VAL A 45 -0.51 -16.32 27.66
CA VAL A 45 0.26 -15.31 26.93
C VAL A 45 -0.67 -14.39 26.13
N ILE A 46 -1.78 -14.94 25.61
CA ILE A 46 -2.80 -14.16 24.89
C ILE A 46 -3.49 -13.18 25.85
N GLU A 47 -3.80 -13.63 27.06
CA GLU A 47 -4.38 -12.77 28.10
C GLU A 47 -3.41 -11.65 28.49
N GLN A 48 -2.13 -11.97 28.72
CA GLN A 48 -1.09 -10.97 29.01
C GLN A 48 -0.92 -9.96 27.87
N TYR A 49 -0.94 -10.42 26.62
CA TYR A 49 -0.92 -9.55 25.45
C TYR A 49 -2.12 -8.59 25.44
N ALA A 50 -3.33 -9.09 25.64
CA ALA A 50 -4.53 -8.27 25.65
C ALA A 50 -4.50 -7.22 26.78
N LEU A 51 -4.03 -7.61 27.97
CA LEU A 51 -3.82 -6.69 29.10
C LEU A 51 -2.78 -5.62 28.77
N SER A 52 -1.66 -5.99 28.13
CA SER A 52 -0.60 -5.05 27.73
C SER A 52 -1.07 -3.99 26.72
N LYS A 53 -2.11 -4.33 25.93
CA LYS A 53 -2.76 -3.41 24.99
C LYS A 53 -3.81 -2.50 25.66
N GLY A 54 -3.98 -2.57 26.98
CA GLY A 54 -4.98 -1.79 27.72
C GLY A 54 -6.40 -2.36 27.68
N THR A 55 -6.55 -3.64 27.34
CA THR A 55 -7.88 -4.30 27.31
C THR A 55 -8.35 -4.62 28.73
N ALA A 56 -9.64 -4.43 29.01
CA ALA A 56 -10.21 -4.78 30.32
C ALA A 56 -10.00 -6.27 30.66
N PRO A 57 -9.77 -6.65 31.94
CA PRO A 57 -9.45 -8.02 32.33
C PRO A 57 -10.47 -9.07 31.85
N ALA A 58 -11.77 -8.74 31.92
CA ALA A 58 -12.83 -9.62 31.44
C ALA A 58 -12.77 -9.87 29.92
N ALA A 59 -12.38 -8.86 29.14
CA ALA A 59 -12.24 -8.96 27.69
C ALA A 59 -10.92 -9.64 27.29
N ALA A 60 -9.86 -9.49 28.08
CA ALA A 60 -8.60 -10.24 27.90
C ALA A 60 -8.82 -11.75 28.09
N LEU A 61 -9.56 -12.14 29.13
CA LEU A 61 -9.91 -13.53 29.40
C LEU A 61 -10.88 -14.11 28.35
N ALA A 62 -11.78 -13.28 27.82
CA ALA A 62 -12.61 -13.67 26.68
C ALA A 62 -11.76 -13.91 25.42
N MET A 63 -10.71 -13.12 25.19
CA MET A 63 -9.81 -13.28 24.04
C MET A 63 -8.97 -14.57 24.14
N SER A 64 -8.48 -14.93 25.33
CA SER A 64 -7.70 -16.16 25.51
C SER A 64 -8.52 -17.44 25.27
N LYS A 65 -9.84 -17.36 25.49
CA LYS A 65 -10.79 -18.46 25.24
C LYS A 65 -11.27 -18.56 23.79
N LYS A 66 -10.93 -17.60 22.93
CA LYS A 66 -11.31 -17.67 21.50
C LYS A 66 -10.61 -18.84 20.82
N SER A 67 -11.35 -19.49 19.92
CA SER A 67 -10.75 -20.55 19.10
C SER A 67 -9.62 -20.00 18.22
N VAL A 68 -8.67 -20.85 17.86
CA VAL A 68 -7.58 -20.50 16.94
C VAL A 68 -8.14 -19.93 15.62
N GLY A 69 -9.19 -20.54 15.07
CA GLY A 69 -9.83 -20.08 13.85
C GLY A 69 -10.43 -18.68 13.99
N GLU A 70 -11.11 -18.39 15.10
CA GLU A 70 -11.70 -17.07 15.37
C GLU A 70 -10.64 -15.98 15.53
N ARG A 71 -9.51 -16.28 16.19
CA ARG A 71 -8.38 -15.36 16.34
C ARG A 71 -7.77 -14.99 15.00
N ILE A 72 -7.51 -15.98 14.15
CA ILE A 72 -6.98 -15.76 12.80
C ILE A 72 -7.98 -14.96 11.96
N ALA A 73 -9.26 -15.33 11.97
CA ALA A 73 -10.31 -14.62 11.24
C ALA A 73 -10.47 -13.17 11.70
N THR A 74 -10.32 -12.90 13.00
CA THR A 74 -10.39 -11.54 13.57
C THR A 74 -9.22 -10.68 13.06
N GLU A 75 -7.98 -11.16 13.15
CA GLU A 75 -6.81 -10.39 12.67
C GLU A 75 -6.80 -10.24 11.14
N PHE A 76 -7.25 -11.27 10.43
CA PHE A 76 -7.48 -11.22 8.99
C PHE A 76 -8.50 -10.13 8.63
N GLY A 77 -9.65 -10.12 9.31
CA GLY A 77 -10.72 -9.13 9.12
C GLY A 77 -10.30 -7.72 9.48
N ASN A 78 -9.58 -7.54 10.59
CA ASN A 78 -9.03 -6.24 11.01
C ASN A 78 -8.09 -5.67 9.95
N THR A 79 -7.26 -6.52 9.34
CA THR A 79 -6.37 -6.11 8.25
C THR A 79 -7.19 -5.75 7.01
N CYS A 80 -8.13 -6.61 6.61
CA CYS A 80 -9.03 -6.35 5.47
C CYS A 80 -9.84 -5.05 5.64
N ALA A 81 -10.32 -4.75 6.84
CA ALA A 81 -11.03 -3.50 7.14
C ALA A 81 -10.15 -2.25 6.93
N LYS A 82 -8.83 -2.35 7.17
CA LYS A 82 -7.90 -1.21 7.05
C LYS A 82 -7.49 -0.89 5.62
N ILE A 83 -7.42 -1.88 4.74
CA ILE A 83 -6.82 -1.75 3.39
C ILE A 83 -7.70 -2.29 2.25
N GLY A 84 -8.70 -3.11 2.53
CA GLY A 84 -9.45 -3.86 1.51
C GLY A 84 -10.16 -2.97 0.50
N ILE A 85 -10.87 -1.93 0.99
CA ILE A 85 -11.55 -0.94 0.14
C ILE A 85 -10.53 -0.18 -0.72
N LEU A 86 -9.40 0.21 -0.12
CA LEU A 86 -8.34 0.97 -0.80
C LEU A 86 -7.78 0.16 -1.98
N ILE A 87 -7.46 -1.12 -1.76
CA ILE A 87 -6.89 -2.00 -2.80
C ILE A 87 -7.93 -2.27 -3.89
N ALA A 88 -9.17 -2.60 -3.52
CA ALA A 88 -10.24 -2.88 -4.47
C ALA A 88 -10.50 -1.68 -5.40
N MET A 89 -10.59 -0.48 -4.84
CA MET A 89 -10.79 0.73 -5.63
C MET A 89 -9.56 1.12 -6.43
N ALA A 90 -8.35 0.96 -5.90
CA ALA A 90 -7.13 1.24 -6.64
C ALA A 90 -6.97 0.31 -7.86
N ALA A 91 -7.36 -0.97 -7.73
CA ALA A 91 -7.40 -1.88 -8.87
C ALA A 91 -8.40 -1.41 -9.95
N ILE A 92 -9.59 -0.97 -9.55
CA ILE A 92 -10.59 -0.40 -10.48
C ILE A 92 -10.05 0.86 -11.17
N ILE A 93 -9.46 1.78 -10.41
CA ILE A 93 -8.84 3.01 -10.95
C ILE A 93 -7.78 2.63 -11.97
N GLY A 94 -6.85 1.74 -11.62
CA GLY A 94 -5.77 1.30 -12.50
C GLY A 94 -6.30 0.70 -13.81
N LYS A 95 -7.27 -0.21 -13.73
CA LYS A 95 -7.91 -0.83 -14.91
C LYS A 95 -8.61 0.21 -15.77
N CYS A 96 -9.41 1.09 -15.18
CA CYS A 96 -10.12 2.15 -15.90
C CYS A 96 -9.16 3.13 -16.56
N MET A 97 -8.06 3.49 -15.90
CA MET A 97 -7.05 4.40 -16.46
C MET A 97 -6.29 3.79 -17.63
N LEU A 98 -5.97 2.49 -17.58
CA LEU A 98 -5.34 1.78 -18.69
C LEU A 98 -6.27 1.74 -19.90
N GLU A 99 -7.52 1.31 -19.71
CA GLU A 99 -8.45 1.14 -20.83
C GLU A 99 -9.00 2.45 -21.41
N SER A 100 -9.17 3.48 -20.60
CA SER A 100 -9.59 4.81 -21.07
C SER A 100 -8.47 5.55 -21.81
N GLY A 101 -7.22 5.07 -21.75
CA GLY A 101 -6.05 5.80 -22.26
C GLY A 101 -5.63 6.99 -21.40
N ALA A 102 -6.25 7.20 -20.23
CA ALA A 102 -5.85 8.24 -19.28
C ALA A 102 -4.40 8.05 -18.78
N ALA A 103 -4.02 6.80 -18.49
CA ALA A 103 -2.64 6.45 -18.13
C ALA A 103 -1.64 6.87 -19.21
N GLU A 104 -1.94 6.55 -20.48
CA GLU A 104 -1.10 6.90 -21.63
C GLU A 104 -0.98 8.43 -21.81
N ARG A 105 -2.07 9.17 -21.59
CA ARG A 105 -2.04 10.63 -21.64
C ARG A 105 -1.11 11.23 -20.60
N ILE A 106 -1.17 10.74 -19.35
CA ILE A 106 -0.30 11.18 -18.26
C ILE A 106 1.17 10.91 -18.63
N ILE A 107 1.46 9.71 -19.12
CA ILE A 107 2.82 9.31 -19.54
C ILE A 107 3.36 10.20 -20.64
N ARG A 108 2.57 10.48 -21.69
CA ARG A 108 2.99 11.40 -22.77
C ARG A 108 3.37 12.77 -22.26
N SER A 109 2.69 13.27 -21.24
CA SER A 109 2.99 14.57 -20.64
C SER A 109 4.20 14.51 -19.72
N ILE A 110 4.37 13.45 -18.93
CA ILE A 110 5.60 13.23 -18.16
C ILE A 110 6.80 13.17 -19.10
N LEU A 111 6.72 12.43 -20.21
CA LEU A 111 7.79 12.32 -21.20
C LEU A 111 8.11 13.66 -21.89
N ARG A 112 7.11 14.50 -22.15
CA ARG A 112 7.34 15.85 -22.69
C ARG A 112 8.10 16.75 -21.72
N LEU A 113 7.89 16.58 -20.42
CA LEU A 113 8.53 17.40 -19.38
C LEU A 113 9.91 16.88 -18.97
N THR A 114 10.05 15.56 -18.83
CA THR A 114 11.23 14.92 -18.23
C THR A 114 12.14 14.22 -19.24
N GLY A 115 11.61 13.84 -20.42
CA GLY A 115 12.29 12.98 -21.38
C GLY A 115 12.26 11.50 -20.98
N ILE A 116 12.68 10.63 -21.90
CA ILE A 116 12.67 9.16 -21.70
C ILE A 116 13.71 8.74 -20.66
N GLU A 117 14.89 9.37 -20.66
CA GLU A 117 16.01 9.00 -19.80
C GLU A 117 15.73 9.26 -18.31
N LYS A 118 14.99 10.34 -18.01
CA LYS A 118 14.68 10.74 -16.62
C LYS A 118 13.37 10.17 -16.10
N ALA A 119 12.66 9.36 -16.90
CA ALA A 119 11.40 8.74 -16.48
C ALA A 119 11.54 7.97 -15.15
N PRO A 120 12.57 7.14 -14.90
CA PRO A 120 12.72 6.46 -13.62
C PRO A 120 12.86 7.38 -12.42
N ILE A 121 13.56 8.51 -12.57
CA ILE A 121 13.73 9.51 -11.51
C ILE A 121 12.42 10.25 -11.26
N ALA A 122 11.65 10.55 -12.31
CA ALA A 122 10.32 11.13 -12.17
C ALA A 122 9.41 10.21 -11.34
N PHE A 123 9.39 8.91 -11.64
CA PHE A 123 8.62 7.93 -10.86
C PHE A 123 9.11 7.82 -9.41
N LEU A 124 10.43 7.84 -9.17
CA LEU A 124 11.02 7.82 -7.83
C LEU A 124 10.53 8.99 -6.98
N ILE A 125 10.73 10.21 -7.49
CA ILE A 125 10.39 11.45 -6.77
C ILE A 125 8.88 11.58 -6.60
N SER A 126 8.10 11.33 -7.66
CA SER A 126 6.64 11.38 -7.58
C SER A 126 6.12 10.36 -6.57
N SER A 127 6.63 9.13 -6.54
CA SER A 127 6.18 8.11 -5.58
C SER A 127 6.56 8.45 -4.14
N PHE A 128 7.69 9.14 -3.92
CA PHE A 128 8.07 9.64 -2.60
C PHE A 128 7.04 10.66 -2.09
N PHE A 129 6.77 11.73 -2.85
CA PHE A 129 5.82 12.75 -2.40
C PHE A 129 4.38 12.23 -2.27
N LEU A 130 3.97 11.31 -3.15
CA LEU A 130 2.67 10.66 -3.06
C LEU A 130 2.57 9.68 -1.89
N GLY A 131 3.67 9.08 -1.47
CA GLY A 131 3.74 8.15 -0.33
C GLY A 131 3.70 8.82 1.04
N ILE A 132 3.84 10.15 1.12
CA ILE A 132 3.70 10.88 2.39
C ILE A 132 2.24 10.83 2.88
N PRO A 133 1.25 11.36 2.12
CA PRO A 133 -0.14 11.34 2.56
C PRO A 133 -0.81 9.97 2.38
N VAL A 134 -0.32 9.14 1.47
CA VAL A 134 -0.98 7.90 1.08
C VAL A 134 -0.16 6.68 1.50
N PHE A 135 -0.83 5.65 2.03
CA PHE A 135 -0.22 4.36 2.33
C PHE A 135 0.56 3.80 1.14
N PHE A 136 1.70 3.16 1.44
CA PHE A 136 2.60 2.51 0.48
C PHE A 136 1.86 1.66 -0.57
N ASP A 137 0.93 0.81 -0.11
CA ASP A 137 0.17 -0.09 -0.99
C ASP A 137 -0.59 0.69 -2.06
N THR A 138 -1.31 1.73 -1.66
CA THR A 138 -2.11 2.55 -2.57
C THR A 138 -1.24 3.23 -3.63
N VAL A 139 -0.06 3.76 -3.25
CA VAL A 139 0.85 4.40 -4.21
C VAL A 139 1.37 3.39 -5.21
N LEU A 140 1.76 2.20 -4.76
CA LEU A 140 2.17 1.13 -5.67
C LEU A 140 1.05 0.77 -6.65
N PHE A 141 -0.17 0.58 -6.16
CA PHE A 141 -1.32 0.22 -7.01
C PHE A 141 -1.65 1.29 -8.05
N LEU A 142 -1.50 2.55 -7.68
CA LEU A 142 -1.73 3.67 -8.58
C LEU A 142 -0.61 3.80 -9.63
N MET A 143 0.64 3.58 -9.22
CA MET A 143 1.82 3.79 -10.05
C MET A 143 2.18 2.60 -10.94
N VAL A 144 1.89 1.36 -10.52
CA VAL A 144 2.20 0.16 -11.30
C VAL A 144 1.54 0.17 -12.69
N PRO A 145 0.25 0.53 -12.86
CA PRO A 145 -0.36 0.69 -14.18
C PRO A 145 0.39 1.70 -15.05
N LEU A 146 0.79 2.84 -14.48
CA LEU A 146 1.57 3.87 -15.17
C LEU A 146 2.97 3.35 -15.53
N ALA A 147 3.61 2.58 -14.66
CA ALA A 147 4.91 1.95 -14.93
C ALA A 147 4.82 0.92 -16.06
N LYS A 148 3.77 0.09 -16.07
CA LYS A 148 3.52 -0.88 -17.16
C LYS A 148 3.34 -0.16 -18.49
N ALA A 149 2.48 0.86 -18.53
CA ALA A 149 2.26 1.64 -19.74
C ALA A 149 3.53 2.41 -20.20
N MET A 150 4.30 2.96 -19.26
CA MET A 150 5.60 3.60 -19.56
C MET A 150 6.60 2.60 -20.15
N THR A 151 6.67 1.39 -19.58
CA THR A 151 7.56 0.33 -20.08
C THR A 151 7.23 -0.05 -21.51
N LEU A 152 5.95 -0.17 -21.86
CA LEU A 152 5.55 -0.48 -23.24
C LEU A 152 6.01 0.56 -24.24
N ARG A 153 6.12 1.82 -23.81
CA ARG A 153 6.54 2.92 -24.66
C ARG A 153 8.06 3.03 -24.77
N ILE A 154 8.78 2.77 -23.67
CA ILE A 154 10.24 2.78 -23.62
C ILE A 154 10.83 1.48 -24.21
N GLY A 155 10.08 0.38 -24.16
CA GLY A 155 10.47 -0.96 -24.60
C GLY A 155 11.41 -1.71 -23.65
N LYS A 156 11.81 -1.10 -22.52
CA LYS A 156 12.76 -1.68 -21.55
C LYS A 156 12.56 -1.09 -20.14
N ASN A 157 13.27 -1.66 -19.16
CA ASN A 157 13.42 -1.14 -17.80
C ASN A 157 12.16 -1.19 -16.92
N TYR A 158 11.31 -2.21 -17.07
CA TYR A 158 10.14 -2.41 -16.19
C TYR A 158 10.55 -2.51 -14.72
N LEU A 159 11.55 -3.36 -14.44
CA LEU A 159 12.05 -3.58 -13.09
C LEU A 159 12.56 -2.27 -12.48
N LEU A 160 13.32 -1.47 -13.24
CA LEU A 160 13.79 -0.16 -12.78
C LEU A 160 12.65 0.76 -12.36
N LEU A 161 11.58 0.86 -13.17
CA LEU A 161 10.43 1.71 -12.84
C LEU A 161 9.73 1.23 -11.55
N VAL A 162 9.49 -0.07 -11.43
CA VAL A 162 8.84 -0.65 -10.24
C VAL A 162 9.70 -0.45 -8.99
N LEU A 163 11.02 -0.70 -9.08
CA LEU A 163 11.93 -0.50 -7.95
C LEU A 163 12.06 0.97 -7.58
N CYS A 164 12.05 1.90 -8.54
CA CYS A 164 12.00 3.34 -8.25
C CYS A 164 10.73 3.72 -7.49
N ILE A 165 9.56 3.21 -7.91
CA ILE A 165 8.30 3.44 -7.21
C ILE A 165 8.38 2.89 -5.78
N MET A 166 8.87 1.65 -5.62
CA MET A 166 9.04 1.02 -4.31
C MET A 166 9.97 1.81 -3.41
N ALA A 167 11.14 2.23 -3.91
CA ALA A 167 12.11 3.00 -3.14
C ALA A 167 11.52 4.33 -2.67
N GLY A 168 10.85 5.07 -3.55
CA GLY A 168 10.21 6.35 -3.21
C GLY A 168 9.10 6.19 -2.19
N ALA A 169 8.13 5.33 -2.49
CA ALA A 169 6.95 5.13 -1.65
C ALA A 169 7.31 4.53 -0.28
N ALA A 170 8.26 3.58 -0.23
CA ALA A 170 8.66 2.94 1.03
C ALA A 170 9.35 3.93 1.97
N MET A 171 10.30 4.73 1.45
CA MET A 171 11.01 5.72 2.27
C MET A 171 10.07 6.79 2.80
N ALA A 172 9.11 7.26 1.99
CA ALA A 172 8.11 8.22 2.44
C ALA A 172 7.24 7.64 3.57
N ASN A 173 6.68 6.44 3.38
CA ASN A 173 5.82 5.78 4.35
C ASN A 173 6.56 5.38 5.64
N SER A 174 7.87 5.14 5.57
CA SER A 174 8.68 4.77 6.74
C SER A 174 9.22 5.97 7.53
N LEU A 175 9.48 7.11 6.89
CA LEU A 175 10.23 8.22 7.51
C LEU A 175 9.39 9.48 7.72
N VAL A 176 8.30 9.67 6.98
CA VAL A 176 7.52 10.92 7.00
C VAL A 176 6.14 10.67 7.64
N PRO A 177 5.74 11.41 8.69
CA PRO A 177 4.36 11.42 9.19
C PRO A 177 3.37 11.85 8.09
N PRO A 178 2.11 11.36 8.08
CA PRO A 178 1.32 10.80 9.19
C PRO A 178 1.31 9.26 9.30
N ALA A 179 2.20 8.56 8.61
CA ALA A 179 2.21 7.09 8.63
C ALA A 179 2.28 6.54 10.06
N PRO A 180 1.64 5.38 10.37
CA PRO A 180 1.49 4.89 11.74
C PRO A 180 2.82 4.71 12.49
N GLY A 181 3.89 4.31 11.79
CA GLY A 181 5.21 4.13 12.37
C GLY A 181 5.82 5.45 12.86
N PRO A 182 6.05 6.44 11.98
CA PRO A 182 6.48 7.77 12.38
C PRO A 182 5.55 8.43 13.41
N LEU A 183 4.24 8.28 13.28
CA LEU A 183 3.28 8.86 14.22
C LEU A 183 3.37 8.24 15.63
N PHE A 184 3.64 6.94 15.72
CA PHE A 184 3.89 6.26 16.99
C PHE A 184 5.15 6.82 17.67
N LEU A 185 6.24 6.99 16.92
CA LEU A 185 7.49 7.57 17.44
C LEU A 185 7.31 9.01 17.93
N ILE A 186 6.49 9.83 17.27
CA ILE A 186 6.13 11.18 17.75
C ILE A 186 5.50 11.11 19.14
N GLY A 187 4.58 10.17 19.34
CA GLY A 187 3.87 9.97 20.60
C GLY A 187 4.78 9.52 21.73
N GLU A 188 5.66 8.55 21.46
CA GLU A 188 6.54 7.97 22.48
C GLU A 188 7.72 8.90 22.83
N MET A 189 8.38 9.44 21.81
CA MET A 189 9.57 10.29 21.97
C MET A 189 9.23 11.76 22.24
N HIS A 190 7.95 12.13 22.25
CA HIS A 190 7.47 13.50 22.46
C HIS A 190 8.09 14.54 21.50
N ILE A 191 8.40 14.12 20.26
CA ILE A 191 9.05 14.97 19.24
C ILE A 191 7.99 15.82 18.54
N PRO A 192 8.23 17.13 18.28
CA PRO A 192 7.29 17.94 17.53
C PRO A 192 7.12 17.42 16.09
N MET A 193 5.85 17.22 15.69
CA MET A 193 5.46 16.65 14.39
C MET A 193 6.12 17.37 13.20
N GLY A 194 6.13 18.70 13.21
CA GLY A 194 6.71 19.50 12.12
C GLY A 194 8.21 19.23 11.94
N LEU A 195 8.96 19.04 13.03
CA LEU A 195 10.38 18.72 12.97
C LEU A 195 10.61 17.33 12.39
N MET A 196 9.83 16.33 12.83
CA MET A 196 9.91 14.98 12.26
C MET A 196 9.54 14.97 10.77
N MET A 197 8.57 15.78 10.35
CA MET A 197 8.17 15.86 8.94
C MET A 197 9.30 16.44 8.06
N VAL A 198 9.90 17.55 8.46
CA VAL A 198 11.01 18.17 7.71
C VAL A 198 12.23 17.26 7.67
N THR A 199 12.64 16.74 8.83
CA THR A 199 13.80 15.84 8.90
C THR A 199 13.56 14.53 8.17
N GLY A 200 12.37 13.94 8.30
CA GLY A 200 11.96 12.74 7.57
C GLY A 200 11.97 12.93 6.06
N VAL A 201 11.56 14.10 5.54
CA VAL A 201 11.64 14.41 4.11
C VAL A 201 13.09 14.55 3.65
N ILE A 202 13.94 15.26 4.40
CA ILE A 202 15.35 15.44 4.06
C ILE A 202 16.09 14.10 4.05
N VAL A 203 15.94 13.32 5.13
CA VAL A 203 16.55 11.99 5.26
C VAL A 203 15.97 11.06 4.20
N GLY A 204 14.65 11.09 3.97
CA GLY A 204 13.97 10.30 2.94
C GLY A 204 14.48 10.59 1.54
N LEU A 205 14.65 11.87 1.17
CA LEU A 205 15.22 12.27 -0.12
C LEU A 205 16.67 11.81 -0.28
N PHE A 206 17.43 11.73 0.81
CA PHE A 206 18.78 11.17 0.78
C PHE A 206 18.73 9.64 0.63
N THR A 207 17.88 8.94 1.39
CA THR A 207 17.82 7.48 1.36
C THR A 207 17.26 6.92 0.06
N ILE A 208 16.34 7.62 -0.62
CA ILE A 208 15.87 7.19 -1.95
C ILE A 208 16.99 7.13 -2.99
N THR A 209 18.09 7.87 -2.82
CA THR A 209 19.24 7.78 -3.74
C THR A 209 19.88 6.40 -3.67
N SER A 210 20.00 5.83 -2.47
CA SER A 210 20.50 4.45 -2.29
C SER A 210 19.58 3.42 -2.96
N GLY A 211 18.26 3.61 -2.83
CA GLY A 211 17.25 2.78 -3.51
C GLY A 211 17.33 2.91 -5.03
N TYR A 212 17.60 4.10 -5.55
CA TYR A 212 17.80 4.34 -6.98
C TYR A 212 19.05 3.65 -7.52
N PHE A 213 20.19 3.75 -6.83
CA PHE A 213 21.41 3.06 -7.23
C PHE A 213 21.24 1.53 -7.19
N PHE A 214 20.54 1.02 -6.18
CA PHE A 214 20.18 -0.39 -6.12
C PHE A 214 19.26 -0.79 -7.30
N ALA A 215 18.27 0.04 -7.64
CA ALA A 215 17.38 -0.21 -8.77
C ALA A 215 18.12 -0.26 -10.11
N LEU A 216 19.10 0.61 -10.33
CA LEU A 216 19.96 0.59 -11.51
C LEU A 216 20.79 -0.71 -11.58
N TRP A 217 21.41 -1.09 -10.47
CA TRP A 217 22.19 -2.33 -10.38
C TRP A 217 21.33 -3.57 -10.61
N ALA A 218 20.17 -3.67 -9.94
CA ALA A 218 19.26 -4.79 -10.03
C ALA A 218 18.69 -4.92 -11.45
N ASN A 219 18.30 -3.81 -12.08
CA ASN A 219 17.81 -3.81 -13.47
C ASN A 219 18.87 -4.24 -14.48
N LYS A 220 20.15 -3.90 -14.25
CA LYS A 220 21.26 -4.35 -15.10
C LYS A 220 21.53 -5.85 -14.93
N LYS A 221 21.36 -6.39 -13.71
CA LYS A 221 21.67 -7.79 -13.39
C LYS A 221 20.53 -8.75 -13.72
N TRP A 222 19.29 -8.32 -13.54
CA TRP A 222 18.08 -9.14 -13.72
C TRP A 222 17.05 -8.37 -14.56
N PRO A 223 17.23 -8.29 -15.88
CA PRO A 223 16.22 -7.68 -16.74
C PRO A 223 14.95 -8.51 -16.71
N ILE A 224 13.91 -8.00 -16.06
CA ILE A 224 12.58 -8.62 -16.06
C ILE A 224 11.76 -8.01 -17.18
N GLU A 225 11.36 -8.85 -18.13
CA GLU A 225 10.46 -8.46 -19.20
C GLU A 225 9.03 -8.25 -18.68
N LEU A 226 8.31 -7.33 -19.32
CA LEU A 226 6.90 -7.12 -19.02
C LEU A 226 6.11 -8.36 -19.46
N ARG A 227 5.43 -9.01 -18.51
CA ARG A 227 4.58 -10.18 -18.76
C ARG A 227 3.11 -9.76 -18.80
N ASP A 228 2.29 -10.55 -19.48
CA ASP A 228 0.84 -10.38 -19.41
C ASP A 228 0.36 -10.47 -17.96
N SER A 229 -0.65 -9.65 -17.64
CA SER A 229 -1.30 -9.67 -16.34
C SER A 229 -2.80 -9.77 -16.52
N LEU A 230 -3.49 -10.37 -15.55
CA LEU A 230 -4.94 -10.59 -15.57
C LEU A 230 -5.75 -9.31 -15.85
N ASP A 231 -5.23 -8.14 -15.47
CA ASP A 231 -5.90 -6.84 -15.67
C ASP A 231 -5.44 -6.08 -16.92
N ALA A 232 -4.36 -6.51 -17.55
CA ALA A 232 -3.75 -5.78 -18.64
C ALA A 232 -3.01 -6.74 -19.55
N LYS A 233 -3.65 -7.09 -20.67
CA LYS A 233 -3.01 -7.81 -21.78
C LYS A 233 -2.10 -6.85 -22.53
N LEU A 234 -0.92 -7.32 -22.89
CA LEU A 234 0.07 -6.52 -23.64
C LEU A 234 -0.51 -6.01 -24.97
N GLU A 235 -1.35 -6.79 -25.64
CA GLU A 235 -1.98 -6.39 -26.91
C GLU A 235 -2.92 -5.20 -26.75
N ASP A 236 -3.79 -5.23 -25.74
CA ASP A 236 -4.72 -4.12 -25.44
C ASP A 236 -3.93 -2.84 -25.12
N MET A 237 -2.88 -2.96 -24.31
CA MET A 237 -2.06 -1.80 -23.96
C MET A 237 -1.25 -1.26 -25.15
N LYS A 238 -0.73 -2.13 -26.03
CA LYS A 238 -0.05 -1.71 -27.28
C LYS A 238 -1.01 -0.97 -28.22
N SER A 239 -2.26 -1.45 -28.33
CA SER A 239 -3.28 -0.80 -29.15
C SER A 239 -3.60 0.62 -28.66
N ILE A 240 -3.64 0.83 -27.35
CA ILE A 240 -3.88 2.13 -26.72
C ILE A 240 -2.67 3.04 -26.85
N ALA A 241 -1.45 2.51 -26.69
CA ALA A 241 -0.21 3.25 -26.89
C ALA A 241 -0.04 3.74 -28.34
N ALA A 242 -0.57 2.99 -29.32
CA ALA A 242 -0.55 3.35 -30.73
C ALA A 242 -1.59 4.44 -31.11
N LYS A 243 -2.59 4.72 -30.26
CA LYS A 243 -3.60 5.75 -30.57
C LYS A 243 -3.00 7.14 -30.66
N GLU A 244 -3.57 7.95 -31.55
CA GLU A 244 -3.21 9.37 -31.65
C GLU A 244 -3.61 10.12 -30.37
N THR A 245 -2.83 11.14 -30.02
CA THR A 245 -3.05 11.93 -28.80
C THR A 245 -4.44 12.58 -28.75
N LYS A 246 -5.04 12.84 -29.91
CA LYS A 246 -6.38 13.45 -30.04
C LYS A 246 -7.52 12.49 -29.66
N GLN A 247 -7.26 11.18 -29.70
CA GLN A 247 -8.20 10.13 -29.29
C GLN A 247 -8.07 9.77 -27.80
N LEU A 248 -7.11 10.36 -27.09
CA LEU A 248 -6.93 10.17 -25.65
C LEU A 248 -7.69 11.27 -24.87
N PRO A 249 -8.08 10.99 -23.61
CA PRO A 249 -8.62 12.03 -22.74
C PRO A 249 -7.66 13.20 -22.59
N SER A 250 -8.21 14.38 -22.29
CA SER A 250 -7.39 15.55 -21.97
C SER A 250 -6.60 15.27 -20.69
N LEU A 251 -5.45 15.95 -20.52
CA LEU A 251 -4.58 15.72 -19.36
C LEU A 251 -5.30 15.99 -18.03
N GLY A 252 -6.07 17.08 -17.94
CA GLY A 252 -6.83 17.41 -16.74
C GLY A 252 -7.79 16.28 -16.34
N ILE A 253 -8.59 15.79 -17.29
CA ILE A 253 -9.53 14.67 -17.06
C ILE A 253 -8.79 13.38 -16.70
N SER A 254 -7.64 13.13 -17.34
CA SER A 254 -6.83 11.94 -17.08
C SER A 254 -6.24 11.94 -15.67
N LEU A 255 -5.94 13.12 -15.13
CA LEU A 255 -5.39 13.29 -13.79
C LEU A 255 -6.45 13.21 -12.70
N LEU A 256 -7.71 13.57 -12.96
CA LEU A 256 -8.76 13.65 -11.93
C LEU A 256 -8.89 12.38 -11.06
N PRO A 257 -8.92 11.14 -11.61
CA PRO A 257 -9.04 9.92 -10.82
C PRO A 257 -7.96 9.75 -9.74
N VAL A 258 -6.79 10.37 -9.97
CA VAL A 258 -5.61 10.26 -9.12
C VAL A 258 -5.43 11.51 -8.26
N ALA A 259 -5.57 12.68 -8.89
CA ALA A 259 -5.33 13.98 -8.27
C ALA A 259 -6.42 14.32 -7.23
N VAL A 260 -7.68 13.94 -7.46
CA VAL A 260 -8.77 14.24 -6.52
C VAL A 260 -8.63 13.49 -5.20
N PRO A 261 -8.45 12.14 -5.18
CA PRO A 261 -8.20 11.42 -3.92
C PRO A 261 -6.97 11.96 -3.18
N LEU A 262 -5.89 12.19 -3.93
CA LEU A 262 -4.65 12.72 -3.36
C LEU A 262 -4.87 14.09 -2.73
N PHE A 263 -5.54 15.00 -3.44
CA PHE A 263 -5.81 16.34 -2.95
C PHE A 263 -6.60 16.31 -1.64
N PHE A 264 -7.64 15.48 -1.54
CA PHE A 264 -8.42 15.36 -0.30
C PHE A 264 -7.62 14.79 0.87
N ILE A 265 -6.83 13.75 0.64
CA ILE A 265 -5.99 13.16 1.70
C ILE A 265 -4.90 14.15 2.14
N CYS A 266 -4.26 14.85 1.19
CA CYS A 266 -3.31 15.91 1.48
C CYS A 266 -3.95 17.06 2.27
N LEU A 267 -5.16 17.45 1.90
CA LEU A 267 -5.89 18.53 2.56
C LEU A 267 -6.16 18.18 4.02
N ASP A 268 -6.64 16.97 4.31
CA ASP A 268 -6.89 16.53 5.70
C ASP A 268 -5.60 16.33 6.49
N THR A 269 -4.56 15.79 5.86
CA THR A 269 -3.24 15.64 6.49
C THR A 269 -2.66 17.01 6.87
N ALA A 270 -2.67 17.97 5.93
CA ALA A 270 -2.21 19.33 6.19
C ALA A 270 -3.09 20.01 7.24
N PHE A 271 -4.41 19.85 7.15
CA PHE A 271 -5.34 20.43 8.10
C PHE A 271 -5.10 19.89 9.53
N SER A 272 -4.92 18.58 9.68
CA SER A 272 -4.62 17.94 10.96
C SER A 272 -3.24 18.27 11.52
N ALA A 273 -2.26 18.55 10.65
CA ALA A 273 -0.90 18.92 11.06
C ALA A 273 -0.78 20.38 11.51
N PHE A 274 -1.49 21.30 10.86
CA PHE A 274 -1.35 22.75 11.09
C PHE A 274 -2.44 23.36 11.97
N PHE A 275 -3.66 22.81 11.97
CA PHE A 275 -4.78 23.36 12.74
C PHE A 275 -5.11 22.45 13.92
N LYS A 276 -5.00 22.98 15.14
CA LYS A 276 -5.56 22.32 16.32
C LYS A 276 -7.08 22.49 16.28
N ALA A 277 -7.80 21.42 16.61
CA ALA A 277 -9.27 21.35 16.54
C ALA A 277 -10.02 22.45 17.32
N SER A 278 -9.33 23.19 18.20
CA SER A 278 -9.87 24.28 19.01
C SER A 278 -10.00 25.62 18.29
N GLU A 279 -9.39 25.83 17.12
CA GLU A 279 -9.35 27.15 16.45
C GLU A 279 -10.24 27.26 15.19
N VAL A 280 -10.90 26.18 14.76
CA VAL A 280 -11.64 26.15 13.49
C VAL A 280 -13.11 25.78 13.72
N PRO A 281 -14.09 26.40 13.02
CA PRO A 281 -15.48 26.01 13.09
C PRO A 281 -15.68 24.50 12.85
N THR A 282 -16.41 23.86 13.76
CA THR A 282 -16.62 22.41 13.82
C THR A 282 -17.20 21.82 12.53
N THR A 283 -18.05 22.56 11.83
CA THR A 283 -18.59 22.15 10.52
C THR A 283 -17.51 22.03 9.44
N LEU A 284 -16.55 22.96 9.41
CA LEU A 284 -15.47 22.94 8.43
C LEU A 284 -14.54 21.75 8.68
N VAL A 285 -14.22 21.49 9.96
CA VAL A 285 -13.46 20.32 10.39
C VAL A 285 -14.15 19.02 9.96
N ALA A 286 -15.46 18.92 10.13
CA ALA A 286 -16.23 17.72 9.76
C ALA A 286 -16.22 17.45 8.26
N ILE A 287 -16.37 18.50 7.42
CA ILE A 287 -16.32 18.37 5.95
C ILE A 287 -14.93 17.95 5.49
N VAL A 288 -13.88 18.59 6.01
CA VAL A 288 -12.48 18.27 5.66
C VAL A 288 -12.16 16.83 6.04
N LYS A 289 -12.54 16.40 7.25
CA LYS A 289 -12.33 15.02 7.71
C LYS A 289 -13.14 13.99 6.93
N PHE A 290 -14.35 14.32 6.49
CA PHE A 290 -15.16 13.40 5.69
C PHE A 290 -14.55 13.16 4.31
N PHE A 291 -14.20 14.21 3.58
CA PHE A 291 -13.59 14.06 2.26
C PHE A 291 -12.15 13.57 2.34
N GLY A 292 -11.44 13.94 3.40
CA GLY A 292 -10.08 13.53 3.67
C GLY A 292 -9.91 12.09 4.15
N ASP A 293 -10.99 11.45 4.62
CA ASP A 293 -10.94 10.02 4.94
C ASP A 293 -10.45 9.24 3.71
N LYS A 294 -9.39 8.47 3.92
CA LYS A 294 -8.71 7.74 2.85
C LYS A 294 -9.66 6.81 2.06
N ASN A 295 -10.66 6.22 2.69
CA ASN A 295 -11.59 5.33 2.00
C ASN A 295 -12.52 6.14 1.11
N ILE A 296 -13.07 7.24 1.63
CA ILE A 296 -13.95 8.16 0.89
C ILE A 296 -13.19 8.79 -0.28
N ALA A 297 -11.99 9.31 -0.03
CA ALA A 297 -11.15 9.92 -1.05
C ALA A 297 -10.89 8.95 -2.22
N ILE A 298 -10.46 7.72 -1.95
CA ILE A 298 -10.22 6.73 -3.01
C ILE A 298 -11.52 6.30 -3.70
N LEU A 299 -12.65 6.17 -2.98
CA LEU A 299 -13.95 5.91 -3.59
C LEU A 299 -14.33 6.98 -4.61
N THR A 300 -14.14 8.26 -4.28
CA THR A 300 -14.38 9.35 -5.25
C THR A 300 -13.48 9.22 -6.48
N GLY A 301 -12.20 8.87 -6.31
CA GLY A 301 -11.29 8.57 -7.42
C GLY A 301 -11.75 7.42 -8.31
N GLY A 302 -12.27 6.35 -7.70
CA GLY A 302 -12.86 5.20 -8.40
C GLY A 302 -14.06 5.59 -9.25
N PHE A 303 -14.99 6.37 -8.70
CA PHE A 303 -16.14 6.88 -9.46
C PHE A 303 -15.72 7.79 -10.61
N ILE A 304 -14.74 8.67 -10.39
CA ILE A 304 -14.18 9.51 -11.45
C ILE A 304 -13.52 8.64 -12.53
N ALA A 305 -12.74 7.61 -12.16
CA ALA A 305 -12.11 6.71 -13.12
C ALA A 305 -13.14 6.00 -14.02
N LEU A 306 -14.23 5.51 -13.42
CA LEU A 306 -15.36 4.93 -14.15
C LEU A 306 -16.01 5.95 -15.08
N TRP A 307 -16.24 7.18 -14.61
CA TRP A 307 -16.80 8.25 -15.42
C TRP A 307 -15.92 8.63 -16.62
N VAL A 308 -14.60 8.69 -16.43
CA VAL A 308 -13.61 8.91 -17.50
C VAL A 308 -13.67 7.78 -18.54
N LEU A 309 -13.75 6.52 -18.09
CA LEU A 309 -13.85 5.36 -18.96
C LEU A 309 -15.12 5.40 -19.82
N ILE A 310 -16.28 5.67 -19.21
CA ILE A 310 -17.57 5.80 -19.91
C ILE A 310 -17.52 6.92 -20.94
N SER A 311 -16.95 8.06 -20.56
CA SER A 311 -16.85 9.23 -21.43
C SER A 311 -16.00 8.98 -22.67
N GLN A 312 -15.01 8.08 -22.58
CA GLN A 312 -14.14 7.69 -23.69
C GLN A 312 -14.71 6.55 -24.55
N LYS A 313 -15.48 5.62 -23.98
CA LYS A 313 -16.07 4.47 -24.71
C LYS A 313 -17.42 4.79 -25.38
N LYS A 314 -17.71 6.05 -25.73
CA LYS A 314 -19.00 6.48 -26.32
C LYS A 314 -19.46 5.66 -27.54
N GLU A 315 -18.56 5.05 -28.31
CA GLU A 315 -18.87 4.26 -29.51
C GLU A 315 -19.15 2.76 -29.24
N ASN A 316 -18.77 2.19 -28.09
CA ASN A 316 -18.86 0.75 -27.82
C ASN A 316 -19.73 0.42 -26.58
N LYS A 317 -21.00 0.85 -26.61
CA LYS A 317 -22.00 0.65 -25.55
C LYS A 317 -22.41 -0.82 -25.27
N LYS A 318 -21.88 -1.80 -26.02
CA LYS A 318 -22.36 -3.20 -25.97
C LYS A 318 -21.77 -4.01 -24.81
N GLU A 319 -20.60 -3.64 -24.30
CA GLU A 319 -20.02 -4.26 -23.10
C GLU A 319 -20.29 -3.37 -21.89
N GLY A 320 -21.12 -3.85 -20.95
CA GLY A 320 -21.41 -3.13 -19.70
C GLY A 320 -20.14 -2.90 -18.86
N LEU A 321 -20.26 -2.14 -17.76
CA LEU A 321 -19.12 -1.86 -16.86
C LEU A 321 -18.75 -3.05 -15.97
N THR A 322 -19.66 -4.00 -15.79
CA THR A 322 -19.50 -5.15 -14.89
C THR A 322 -18.27 -6.01 -15.18
N PRO A 323 -17.98 -6.43 -16.44
CA PRO A 323 -16.81 -7.24 -16.74
C PRO A 323 -15.50 -6.52 -16.42
N PHE A 324 -15.45 -5.20 -16.60
CA PHE A 324 -14.27 -4.39 -16.31
C PHE A 324 -13.99 -4.31 -14.81
N VAL A 325 -15.04 -4.00 -14.03
CA VAL A 325 -14.95 -3.97 -12.56
C VAL A 325 -14.61 -5.36 -12.03
N GLN A 326 -15.23 -6.42 -12.56
CA GLN A 326 -14.95 -7.79 -12.16
C GLN A 326 -13.49 -8.19 -12.46
N SER A 327 -12.98 -7.89 -13.65
CA SER A 327 -11.57 -8.12 -14.00
C SER A 327 -10.64 -7.41 -13.03
N ALA A 328 -10.87 -6.13 -12.76
CA ALA A 328 -10.07 -5.35 -11.81
C ALA A 328 -10.11 -5.94 -10.38
N LEU A 329 -11.30 -6.33 -9.92
CA LEU A 329 -11.49 -6.91 -8.59
C LEU A 329 -10.84 -8.30 -8.45
N MET A 330 -10.76 -9.09 -9.51
CA MET A 330 -10.09 -10.41 -9.45
C MET A 330 -8.60 -10.26 -9.12
N SER A 331 -7.91 -9.28 -9.71
CA SER A 331 -6.51 -9.03 -9.40
C SER A 331 -6.31 -8.34 -8.05
N GLY A 332 -7.14 -7.33 -7.75
CA GLY A 332 -7.14 -6.69 -6.42
C GLY A 332 -7.40 -7.70 -5.30
N GLY A 333 -8.32 -8.65 -5.53
CA GLY A 333 -8.72 -9.67 -4.56
C GLY A 333 -7.56 -10.57 -4.12
N GLY A 334 -6.71 -11.02 -5.06
CA GLY A 334 -5.53 -11.81 -4.72
C GLY A 334 -4.59 -11.07 -3.74
N ILE A 335 -4.42 -9.77 -3.93
CA ILE A 335 -3.55 -8.95 -3.08
C ILE A 335 -4.20 -8.67 -1.73
N ILE A 336 -5.51 -8.37 -1.68
CA ILE A 336 -6.27 -8.25 -0.42
C ILE A 336 -6.11 -9.52 0.42
N LEU A 337 -6.27 -10.69 -0.20
CA LEU A 337 -6.15 -11.98 0.48
C LEU A 337 -4.73 -12.19 1.04
N ILE A 338 -3.68 -11.96 0.23
CA ILE A 338 -2.29 -12.12 0.67
C ILE A 338 -1.97 -11.14 1.81
N THR A 339 -2.33 -9.86 1.68
CA THR A 339 -2.01 -8.87 2.72
C THR A 339 -2.82 -9.11 4.00
N ALA A 340 -4.09 -9.51 3.90
CA ALA A 340 -4.89 -9.87 5.06
C ALA A 340 -4.37 -11.15 5.76
N ALA A 341 -3.89 -12.15 5.01
CA ALA A 341 -3.22 -13.32 5.57
C ALA A 341 -1.90 -12.96 6.26
N GLY A 342 -1.13 -12.03 5.68
CA GLY A 342 0.08 -11.47 6.29
C GLY A 342 -0.21 -10.73 7.58
N GLY A 343 -1.27 -9.93 7.60
CA GLY A 343 -1.75 -9.26 8.82
C GLY A 343 -2.23 -10.25 9.88
N ALA A 344 -2.93 -11.32 9.49
CA ALA A 344 -3.31 -12.39 10.40
C ALA A 344 -2.09 -13.09 11.01
N PHE A 345 -1.10 -13.45 10.19
CA PHE A 345 0.17 -14.02 10.65
C PHE A 345 0.91 -13.08 11.61
N GLY A 346 1.05 -11.80 11.25
CA GLY A 346 1.66 -10.79 12.10
C GLY A 346 0.91 -10.57 13.42
N GLY A 347 -0.43 -10.57 13.38
CA GLY A 347 -1.27 -10.49 14.56
C GLY A 347 -1.11 -11.69 15.49
N MET A 348 -1.01 -12.90 14.94
CA MET A 348 -0.72 -14.11 15.74
C MET A 348 0.68 -14.03 16.37
N LEU A 349 1.68 -13.51 15.65
CA LEU A 349 3.02 -13.29 16.21
C LEU A 349 3.01 -12.24 17.33
N GLN A 350 2.23 -11.16 17.23
CA GLN A 350 2.13 -10.18 18.31
C GLN A 350 1.53 -10.80 19.59
N GLN A 351 0.56 -11.70 19.43
CA GLN A 351 -0.09 -12.40 20.54
C GLN A 351 0.84 -13.38 21.28
N THR A 352 2.03 -13.70 20.75
CA THR A 352 3.00 -14.59 21.43
C THR A 352 3.82 -13.86 22.50
N GLY A 353 3.67 -12.55 22.66
CA GLY A 353 4.51 -11.76 23.57
C GLY A 353 5.94 -11.59 23.09
N ILE A 354 6.21 -11.81 21.79
CA ILE A 354 7.55 -11.63 21.22
C ILE A 354 8.07 -10.20 21.40
N SER A 355 7.19 -9.19 21.38
CA SER A 355 7.55 -7.79 21.57
C SER A 355 8.14 -7.51 22.96
N SER A 356 7.51 -8.02 24.03
CA SER A 356 8.03 -7.85 25.39
C SER A 356 9.33 -8.62 25.58
N ARG A 357 9.44 -9.83 25.00
CA ARG A 357 10.68 -10.62 25.07
C ARG A 357 11.85 -9.91 24.40
N ILE A 358 11.64 -9.34 23.21
CA ILE A 358 12.66 -8.55 22.52
C ILE A 358 13.02 -7.32 23.36
N ALA A 359 12.02 -6.60 23.89
CA ALA A 359 12.25 -5.43 24.73
C ALA A 359 13.11 -5.75 25.96
N ASP A 360 12.85 -6.87 26.63
CA ASP A 360 13.65 -7.33 27.76
C ASP A 360 15.10 -7.66 27.36
N MET A 361 15.32 -8.29 26.20
CA MET A 361 16.67 -8.59 25.69
C MET A 361 17.45 -7.33 25.32
N THR A 362 16.75 -6.28 24.90
CA THR A 362 17.37 -5.02 24.51
C THR A 362 17.51 -4.02 25.65
N LYS A 363 16.99 -4.27 26.86
CA LYS A 363 17.11 -3.33 28.01
C LYS A 363 18.56 -2.94 28.33
N GLU A 364 19.51 -3.84 28.12
CA GLU A 364 20.94 -3.59 28.35
C GLU A 364 21.63 -2.87 27.18
N TYR A 365 21.01 -2.89 26.00
CA TYR A 365 21.48 -2.15 24.84
C TYR A 365 20.74 -0.80 24.84
N GLN A 366 21.43 0.33 24.70
CA GLN A 366 20.79 1.66 24.61
C GLN A 366 20.01 1.85 23.28
N MET A 367 19.14 0.91 22.93
CA MET A 367 18.22 1.03 21.82
C MET A 367 17.03 1.86 22.27
N ALA A 368 16.70 2.91 21.51
CA ALA A 368 15.45 3.62 21.68
C ALA A 368 14.31 2.67 21.31
N LEU A 369 13.60 2.17 22.32
CA LEU A 369 12.38 1.39 22.17
C LEU A 369 11.16 2.23 22.51
#